data_AF-A0A2U1PI22-F1
#
_entry.id   AF-A0A2U1PI22-F1
#
_cell.length_a   1.000
_cell.length_b   1.000
_cell.length_c   1.000
_cell.angle_alpha   90.00
_cell.angle_beta   90.00
_cell.angle_gamma   90.00
#
_symmetry.space_group_name_H-M   'P 1'
#
loop_
_entity.id
_entity.type
_entity.pdbx_description
1 polymer ?
#
loop_
_entity_poly.entity_id
_entity_poly.type
_entity_poly.pdbx_seq_one_letter_code
_entity_poly.pdbx_strand_id
1 'polypeptide(L)'
;MRARNGKIDLEEIWVPGTSNMLQLLVCIQDVLLNAHTLLNYVSYRRVDSASIDRQQNSLLYNENTIIKTLKTMVSTINKPAKHFEELVVWHFEAVYVIS
;
A
#
# COMPACT_ATOMS: atom_id res chain seq x y z
N MET A 1 -12.16 9.28 10.64
CA MET A 1 -11.56 8.52 11.75
C MET A 1 -12.64 8.26 12.78
N ARG A 2 -13.04 7.01 13.03
CA ARG A 2 -14.08 6.68 14.02
C ARG A 2 -13.63 5.48 14.83
N ALA A 3 -13.51 5.73 16.13
CA ALA A 3 -13.32 4.75 17.20
C ALA A 3 -14.15 3.48 17.01
N ARG A 4 -13.51 2.31 17.05
CA ARG A 4 -14.19 1.06 17.37
C ARG A 4 -14.67 1.18 18.83
N ASN A 5 -15.96 0.97 19.07
CA ASN A 5 -16.60 0.99 20.40
C ASN A 5 -16.47 2.31 21.20
N GLY A 6 -16.32 3.46 20.52
CA GLY A 6 -16.20 4.76 21.21
C GLY A 6 -14.83 5.03 21.85
N LYS A 7 -13.89 4.09 21.73
CA LYS A 7 -12.48 4.28 22.11
C LYS A 7 -11.67 4.62 20.86
N ILE A 8 -11.00 5.77 20.88
CA ILE A 8 -10.06 6.13 19.82
C ILE A 8 -9.00 5.03 19.76
N ASP A 9 -8.85 4.42 18.59
CA ASP A 9 -7.81 3.44 18.36
C ASP A 9 -6.50 4.20 18.25
N LEU A 10 -5.71 4.22 19.33
CA LEU A 10 -4.48 4.99 19.40
C LEU A 10 -3.42 4.45 18.42
N GLU A 11 -3.58 3.23 17.90
CA GLU A 11 -2.75 2.68 16.83
C GLU A 11 -3.07 3.33 15.46
N GLU A 12 -4.27 3.89 15.29
CA GLU A 12 -4.68 4.57 14.06
C GLU A 12 -4.31 6.08 14.04
N ILE A 13 -3.66 6.59 15.10
CA ILE A 13 -3.32 8.02 15.26
C ILE A 13 -1.85 8.20 15.66
N TRP A 14 -1.19 9.20 15.07
CA TRP A 14 0.17 9.56 15.48
C TRP A 14 0.21 10.17 16.89
N VAL A 15 0.99 9.57 17.78
CA VAL A 15 1.20 10.02 19.17
C VAL A 15 2.65 10.46 19.36
N PRO A 16 2.94 11.76 19.56
CA PRO A 16 4.30 12.25 19.81
C PRO A 16 4.96 11.53 20.99
N GLY A 17 6.23 11.15 20.85
CA GLY A 17 7.00 10.45 21.88
C GLY A 17 6.68 8.95 22.01
N THR A 18 5.68 8.43 21.31
CA THR A 18 5.35 6.99 21.26
C THR A 18 5.44 6.44 19.83
N SER A 19 4.84 7.15 18.87
CA SER A 19 4.90 6.78 17.45
C SER A 19 6.29 7.01 16.87
N ASN A 20 6.69 6.14 15.93
CA ASN A 20 7.97 6.26 15.24
C ASN A 20 7.87 5.93 13.74
N MET A 21 8.95 6.25 13.02
CA MET A 21 9.01 6.06 11.57
C MET A 21 8.88 4.59 11.15
N LEU A 22 9.40 3.64 11.95
CA LEU A 22 9.27 2.22 11.65
C LEU A 22 7.81 1.77 11.70
N GLN A 23 7.07 2.17 12.73
CA GLN A 23 5.62 1.89 12.83
C GLN A 23 4.85 2.51 11.66
N LEU A 24 5.20 3.72 11.24
CA LEU A 24 4.57 4.35 10.08
C LEU A 24 4.86 3.56 8.79
N LEU A 25 6.10 3.13 8.58
CA LEU A 25 6.49 2.35 7.40
C LEU A 25 5.79 0.97 7.36
N VAL A 26 5.71 0.29 8.50
CA VAL A 26 4.96 -0.98 8.62
C VAL A 26 3.47 -0.76 8.36
N CYS A 27 2.88 0.29 8.93
CA CYS A 27 1.48 0.63 8.68
C CYS A 27 1.19 0.91 7.20
N ILE A 28 2.09 1.60 6.49
CA ILE A 28 1.95 1.81 5.04
C ILE A 28 1.94 0.46 4.30
N GLN A 29 2.83 -0.46 4.64
CA GLN A 29 2.89 -1.79 4.02
C GLN A 29 1.60 -2.58 4.28
N ASP A 30 1.16 -2.63 5.54
CA ASP A 30 0.01 -3.43 5.97
C ASP A 30 -1.33 -2.87 5.54
N VAL A 31 -1.46 -1.54 5.38
CA VAL A 31 -2.75 -0.90 5.09
C VAL A 31 -2.88 -0.53 3.61
N LEU A 32 -1.81 -0.08 2.96
CA LEU A 32 -1.88 0.46 1.60
C LEU A 32 -1.27 -0.46 0.54
N LEU A 33 -0.20 -1.18 0.87
CA LEU A 33 0.59 -1.94 -0.11
C LEU A 33 0.37 -3.46 0.03
N ASN A 34 -0.89 -3.90 0.04
CA ASN A 34 -1.26 -5.31 0.19
C ASN A 34 -2.25 -5.77 -0.91
N ALA A 35 -2.59 -7.07 -0.93
CA ALA A 35 -3.47 -7.66 -1.94
C ALA A 35 -4.96 -7.23 -1.85
N HIS A 36 -5.34 -6.56 -0.76
CA HIS A 36 -6.70 -6.20 -0.40
C HIS A 36 -6.86 -4.70 -0.09
N THR A 37 -6.03 -3.83 -0.68
CA THR A 37 -5.99 -2.39 -0.37
C THR A 37 -7.37 -1.71 -0.43
N LEU A 38 -8.20 -2.04 -1.43
CA LEU A 38 -9.55 -1.47 -1.55
C LEU A 38 -10.42 -1.80 -0.32
N LEU A 39 -10.23 -2.99 0.25
CA LEU A 39 -11.03 -3.50 1.35
C LEU A 39 -10.71 -2.81 2.69
N ASN A 40 -9.52 -2.20 2.79
CA ASN A 40 -9.10 -1.43 3.97
C ASN A 40 -9.80 -0.07 4.08
N TYR A 41 -10.46 0.38 3.01
CA TYR A 41 -11.17 1.66 3.02
C TYR A 41 -12.43 1.62 3.89
N VAL A 42 -12.69 2.73 4.58
CA VAL A 42 -13.76 2.82 5.61
C VAL A 42 -15.14 2.47 5.07
N SER A 43 -15.47 2.85 3.83
CA SER A 43 -16.78 2.50 3.23
C SER A 43 -16.92 1.01 2.94
N TYR A 44 -15.82 0.31 2.69
CA TYR A 44 -15.81 -1.14 2.54
C TYR A 44 -15.84 -1.83 3.89
N ARG A 45 -15.31 -1.28 4.99
CA ARG A 45 -15.32 -1.97 6.31
C ARG A 45 -16.71 -2.41 6.81
N ARG A 46 -17.80 -1.81 6.31
CA ARG A 46 -19.19 -2.12 6.69
C ARG A 46 -19.90 -3.11 5.75
N VAL A 47 -19.30 -3.42 4.61
CA VAL A 47 -19.83 -4.38 3.65
C VAL A 47 -19.30 -5.77 4.03
N ASP A 48 -20.17 -6.78 4.02
CA ASP A 48 -19.79 -8.17 4.30
C ASP A 48 -18.59 -8.60 3.45
N SER A 49 -17.57 -9.18 4.08
CA SER A 49 -16.39 -9.74 3.42
C SER A 49 -16.72 -10.82 2.39
N ALA A 50 -17.86 -11.51 2.55
CA ALA A 50 -18.35 -12.53 1.62
C ALA A 50 -19.13 -11.96 0.42
N SER A 51 -19.34 -10.64 0.36
CA SER A 51 -20.02 -10.00 -0.77
C SER A 51 -19.26 -10.23 -2.07
N ILE A 52 -19.94 -10.80 -3.07
CA ILE A 52 -19.39 -11.03 -4.42
C ILE A 52 -18.99 -9.69 -5.05
N ASP A 53 -19.84 -8.67 -4.95
CA ASP A 53 -19.57 -7.33 -5.50
C ASP A 53 -18.31 -6.70 -4.89
N ARG A 54 -18.10 -6.90 -3.58
CA ARG A 54 -16.88 -6.45 -2.88
C ARG A 54 -15.63 -7.11 -3.46
N GLN A 55 -15.68 -8.43 -3.68
CA GLN A 55 -14.54 -9.18 -4.22
C GLN A 55 -14.25 -8.78 -5.67
N GLN A 56 -15.30 -8.64 -6.49
CA GLN A 56 -15.17 -8.19 -7.88
C GLN A 56 -14.58 -6.78 -7.99
N ASN A 57 -15.07 -5.83 -7.17
CA ASN A 57 -14.51 -4.48 -7.14
C ASN A 57 -13.05 -4.47 -6.71
N SER A 58 -12.67 -5.30 -5.74
CA SER A 58 -11.26 -5.45 -5.33
C SER A 58 -10.39 -5.98 -6.47
N LEU A 59 -10.89 -6.94 -7.24
CA LEU A 59 -10.16 -7.53 -8.35
C LEU A 59 -9.93 -6.51 -9.48
N LEU A 60 -10.98 -5.80 -9.89
CA LEU A 60 -10.89 -4.71 -10.87
C LEU A 60 -9.95 -3.58 -10.41
N TYR A 61 -9.97 -3.25 -9.13
CA TYR A 61 -9.05 -2.27 -8.56
C TYR A 61 -7.59 -2.75 -8.66
N ASN A 62 -7.32 -4.01 -8.31
CA ASN A 62 -5.99 -4.59 -8.34
C ASN A 62 -5.44 -4.65 -9.77
N GLU A 63 -6.23 -5.06 -10.76
CA GLU A 63 -5.82 -5.09 -12.18
C GLU A 63 -5.39 -3.70 -12.67
N ASN A 64 -6.22 -2.68 -12.41
CA ASN A 64 -5.88 -1.30 -12.76
C ASN A 64 -4.66 -0.78 -12.01
N THR A 65 -4.49 -1.20 -10.75
CA THR A 65 -3.35 -0.82 -9.92
C THR A 65 -2.06 -1.42 -10.46
N ILE A 66 -2.05 -2.70 -10.87
CA ILE A 66 -0.89 -3.34 -11.49
C ILE A 66 -0.43 -2.56 -12.74
N ILE A 67 -1.36 -2.18 -13.62
CA ILE A 67 -1.01 -1.41 -14.83
C ILE A 67 -0.36 -0.07 -14.46
N LYS A 68 -0.89 0.63 -13.45
CA LYS A 68 -0.32 1.90 -12.97
C LYS A 68 1.05 1.67 -12.32
N THR A 69 1.19 0.64 -11.50
CA THR A 69 2.46 0.26 -10.86
C THR A 69 3.54 -0.02 -11.89
N LEU A 70 3.25 -0.79 -12.94
CA LEU A 70 4.20 -1.07 -14.02
C LEU A 70 4.64 0.21 -14.73
N LYS A 71 3.71 1.12 -15.03
CA LYS A 71 4.04 2.44 -15.61
C LYS A 71 4.93 3.27 -14.67
N THR A 72 4.63 3.25 -13.38
CA THR A 72 5.44 3.92 -12.36
C THR A 72 6.85 3.31 -12.30
N MET A 73 6.99 1.98 -12.27
CA MET A 73 8.28 1.30 -12.29
C MET A 73 9.13 1.72 -13.48
N VAL A 74 8.57 1.70 -14.69
CA VAL A 74 9.25 2.18 -15.91
C VAL A 74 9.67 3.65 -15.76
N SER A 75 8.82 4.52 -15.21
CA SER A 75 9.18 5.92 -14.98
C SER A 75 10.29 6.06 -13.94
N THR A 76 10.28 5.24 -12.89
CA THR A 76 11.29 5.24 -11.82
C THR A 76 12.65 4.79 -12.35
N ILE A 77 12.67 3.78 -13.22
CA ILE A 77 13.91 3.33 -13.91
C ILE A 77 14.45 4.44 -14.81
N ASN A 78 13.59 5.06 -15.62
CA ASN A 78 14.02 6.09 -16.58
C ASN A 78 14.45 7.40 -15.91
N LYS A 79 13.88 7.73 -14.75
CA LYS A 79 14.13 8.97 -14.00
C LYS A 79 14.15 8.68 -12.50
N PRO A 80 15.24 8.09 -11.98
CA PRO A 80 15.35 7.81 -10.55
C PRO A 80 15.28 9.09 -9.73
N ALA A 81 14.71 9.00 -8.53
CA ALA A 81 14.69 10.13 -7.60
C ALA A 81 16.12 10.43 -7.12
N LYS A 82 16.42 11.71 -6.91
CA LYS A 82 17.72 12.15 -6.40
C LYS A 82 18.02 11.44 -5.07
N HIS A 83 19.24 10.91 -4.93
CA HIS A 83 19.71 10.13 -3.78
C HIS A 83 19.18 8.69 -3.67
N PHE A 84 18.45 8.21 -4.67
CA PHE A 84 17.95 6.84 -4.77
C PHE A 84 18.39 6.15 -6.07
N GLU A 85 19.25 6.78 -6.87
CA GLU A 85 19.69 6.28 -8.18
C GLU A 85 20.27 4.88 -8.06
N GLU A 86 21.21 4.69 -7.14
CA GLU A 86 21.84 3.40 -6.89
C GLU A 86 20.79 2.36 -6.46
N LEU A 87 19.94 2.68 -5.49
CA LEU A 87 18.88 1.78 -5.04
C LEU A 87 17.98 1.31 -6.20
N VAL A 88 17.61 2.22 -7.10
CA VAL A 88 16.77 1.91 -8.27
C VAL A 88 17.52 0.97 -9.21
N VAL A 89 18.79 1.25 -9.53
CA VAL A 89 19.62 0.37 -10.39
C VAL A 89 19.71 -1.02 -9.78
N TRP A 90 20.13 -1.14 -8.51
CA TRP A 90 20.26 -2.43 -7.85
C TRP A 90 18.94 -3.21 -7.77
N HIS A 91 17.83 -2.54 -7.46
CA HIS A 91 16.52 -3.19 -7.33
C HIS A 91 16.03 -3.78 -8.66
N PHE A 92 16.23 -3.07 -9.78
CA PHE A 92 15.71 -3.49 -11.08
C PHE A 92 16.73 -4.28 -11.92
N GLU A 93 18.04 -4.13 -11.72
CA GLU A 93 19.07 -4.94 -12.40
C GLU A 93 19.13 -6.39 -11.89
N ALA A 94 18.85 -6.61 -10.59
CA ALA A 94 18.76 -7.96 -10.02
C ALA A 94 17.71 -8.84 -10.74
N VAL A 95 16.71 -8.23 -11.38
CA VAL A 95 15.65 -8.93 -12.12
C VAL A 95 16.15 -9.47 -13.48
N TYR A 96 17.16 -8.84 -14.10
CA TYR A 96 17.69 -9.25 -15.41
C TYR A 96 18.74 -10.37 -15.35
N VAL A 97 19.35 -10.62 -14.19
CA VAL A 97 20.43 -11.63 -14.05
C VAL A 97 19.89 -13.03 -13.69
N ILE A 98 18.61 -13.14 -13.32
CA ILE A 98 17.96 -14.41 -12.91
C ILE A 98 16.99 -14.95 -14.00
N SER A 99 16.93 -14.30 -15.17
CA SER A 99 16.16 -14.76 -16.35
C SER A 99 17.07 -15.37 -17.41
#